data_AF-F8URE7-F1
#
_entry.id   AF-F8URE7-F1
#
_cell.length_a   1.000
_cell.length_b   1.000
_cell.length_c   1.000
_cell.angle_alpha   90.00
_cell.angle_beta   90.00
_cell.angle_gamma   90.00
#
_symmetry.space_group_name_H-M   'P 1'
#
loop_
_entity.id
_entity.type
_entity.pdbx_description
1 polymer ?
#
loop_
_entity_poly.entity_id
_entity_poly.type
_entity_poly.pdbx_seq_one_letter_code
_entity_poly.pdbx_strand_id
1 'polypeptide(L)'
;DKVGVQARAMQKHFYAPFVAFYVNSNGELGVLGIMLTRHTDGRKNEVYNTETRKDSPNTYIFAKMHVACADSQMHQFYAHFGCCHLVFEPFGVAVRNVFNHGTPEAQEHIVGKLLGPHFRDHLAINWLARNTLVAHGEVVIPCADAGFALGAKGGLVLLGMQYKNWKFSDQAFPQQLRIRGFDPYSSDKLRYYYRDDGMMIWYGLKSYVELAVKMWYYKRDEAELNESIANLL
;
A
#
# COMPACT_ATOMS: atom_id res chain seq x y z
N ASP A 1 26.69 -11.03 -38.50
CA ASP A 1 26.80 -9.64 -38.00
C ASP A 1 25.68 -9.29 -37.04
N LYS A 2 25.95 -9.38 -35.73
CA LYS A 2 25.03 -8.86 -34.71
C LYS A 2 25.30 -7.37 -34.61
N VAL A 3 24.43 -6.56 -35.22
CA VAL A 3 24.43 -5.11 -35.02
C VAL A 3 24.16 -4.87 -33.54
N GLY A 4 25.23 -4.61 -32.79
CA GLY A 4 25.17 -4.22 -31.39
C GLY A 4 24.52 -2.85 -31.29
N VAL A 5 23.20 -2.83 -31.14
CA VAL A 5 22.52 -1.65 -30.60
C VAL A 5 22.94 -1.60 -29.12
N GLN A 6 24.02 -0.88 -28.83
CA GLN A 6 24.26 -0.39 -27.48
C GLN A 6 23.11 0.58 -27.16
N ALA A 7 22.03 0.06 -26.61
CA ALA A 7 20.98 0.87 -26.03
C ALA A 7 21.64 1.73 -24.96
N ARG A 8 21.79 3.02 -25.23
CA ARG A 8 22.32 3.99 -24.28
C ARG A 8 21.44 3.87 -23.03
N ALA A 9 22.00 3.41 -21.91
CA ALA A 9 21.25 3.25 -20.68
C ALA A 9 20.60 4.60 -20.35
N MET A 10 19.28 4.68 -20.49
CA MET A 10 18.54 5.92 -20.26
C MET A 10 18.46 6.13 -18.76
N GLN A 11 19.16 7.15 -18.27
CA GLN A 11 19.11 7.49 -16.85
C GLN A 11 17.70 7.96 -16.50
N LYS A 12 17.09 7.30 -15.53
CA LYS A 12 15.79 7.68 -14.99
C LYS A 12 15.99 8.61 -13.80
N HIS A 13 15.21 9.68 -13.75
CA HIS A 13 15.26 10.67 -12.68
C HIS A 13 13.91 10.71 -11.95
N PHE A 14 13.98 10.93 -10.65
CA PHE A 14 12.80 11.14 -9.80
C PHE A 14 13.11 12.21 -8.75
N TYR A 15 12.06 12.76 -8.17
CA TYR A 15 12.15 13.75 -7.09
C TYR A 15 11.54 13.17 -5.80
N ALA A 16 11.86 13.81 -4.68
CA ALA A 16 11.19 13.59 -3.39
C ALA A 16 10.42 14.88 -3.04
N PRO A 17 9.27 15.14 -3.68
CA PRO A 17 8.58 16.42 -3.53
C PRO A 17 7.95 16.59 -2.15
N PHE A 18 7.69 17.83 -1.76
CA PHE A 18 6.68 18.18 -0.78
C PHE A 18 5.53 18.89 -1.50
N VAL A 19 4.30 18.58 -1.08
CA VAL A 19 3.10 19.20 -1.63
C VAL A 19 2.23 19.69 -0.50
N ALA A 20 1.85 20.96 -0.55
CA ALA A 20 0.88 21.55 0.34
C ALA A 20 -0.47 21.62 -0.38
N PHE A 21 -1.53 21.21 0.31
CA PHE A 21 -2.90 21.30 -0.17
C PHE A 21 -3.74 22.21 0.73
N TYR A 22 -4.83 22.73 0.19
CA TYR A 22 -5.88 23.42 0.94
C TYR A 22 -7.25 22.84 0.57
N VAL A 23 -8.23 22.97 1.48
CA VAL A 23 -9.63 22.58 1.21
C VAL A 23 -10.39 23.82 0.76
N ASN A 24 -11.02 23.77 -0.42
CA ASN A 24 -11.82 24.87 -0.95
C ASN A 24 -13.24 24.89 -0.35
N SER A 25 -14.05 25.90 -0.69
CA SER A 25 -15.43 26.03 -0.21
C SER A 25 -16.36 24.89 -0.64
N ASN A 26 -16.00 24.15 -1.69
CA ASN A 26 -16.74 23.00 -2.20
C ASN A 26 -16.28 21.68 -1.54
N GLY A 27 -15.33 21.74 -0.61
CA GLY A 27 -14.77 20.58 0.07
C GLY A 27 -13.74 19.80 -0.72
N GLU A 28 -13.17 20.37 -1.78
CA GLU A 28 -12.19 19.72 -2.66
C GLU A 28 -10.76 20.16 -2.34
N LEU A 29 -9.78 19.30 -2.61
CA LEU A 29 -8.37 19.63 -2.44
C LEU A 29 -7.85 20.47 -3.61
N GLY A 30 -7.37 21.67 -3.28
CA GLY A 30 -6.55 22.49 -4.17
C GLY A 30 -5.07 22.37 -3.82
N VAL A 31 -4.20 22.46 -4.81
CA VAL A 31 -2.74 22.52 -4.60
C VAL A 31 -2.37 23.94 -4.21
N LEU A 32 -1.78 24.11 -3.02
CA LEU A 32 -1.26 25.39 -2.53
C LEU A 32 0.15 25.65 -3.07
N GLY A 33 0.99 24.62 -3.08
CA GLY A 33 2.36 24.71 -3.57
C GLY A 33 3.05 23.36 -3.66
N ILE A 34 3.97 23.24 -4.60
CA ILE A 34 4.80 22.06 -4.84
C ILE A 34 6.26 22.47 -4.72
N MET A 35 7.04 21.72 -3.96
CA MET A 35 8.48 21.88 -3.86
C MET A 35 9.15 20.58 -4.27
N LEU A 36 9.88 20.57 -5.40
CA LEU A 36 10.48 19.34 -5.95
C LEU A 36 11.79 18.95 -5.27
N THR A 37 12.60 19.95 -4.90
CA THR A 37 13.93 19.76 -4.29
C THR A 37 13.91 20.03 -2.79
N ARG A 38 14.89 19.46 -2.08
CA ARG A 38 15.07 19.60 -0.63
C ARG A 38 16.54 19.92 -0.32
N HIS A 39 17.04 21.02 -0.87
CA HIS A 39 18.40 21.49 -0.61
C HIS A 39 18.60 21.74 0.89
N THR A 40 19.66 21.15 1.45
CA THR A 40 20.08 21.30 2.85
C THR A 40 21.32 22.18 3.00
N ASP A 41 21.90 22.62 1.88
CA ASP A 41 23.14 23.41 1.78
C ASP A 41 22.88 24.93 1.72
N GLY A 42 21.69 25.37 2.12
CA GLY A 42 21.30 26.79 2.10
C GLY A 42 20.83 27.31 0.74
N ARG A 43 20.87 26.49 -0.33
CA ARG A 43 20.24 26.86 -1.60
C ARG A 43 18.73 27.01 -1.43
N LYS A 44 18.17 28.02 -2.08
CA LYS A 44 16.73 28.27 -2.09
C LYS A 44 16.01 27.10 -2.77
N ASN A 45 14.99 26.56 -2.12
CA ASN A 45 14.08 25.60 -2.74
C ASN A 45 12.95 26.36 -3.45
N GLU A 46 12.71 26.01 -4.72
CA GLU A 46 11.64 26.62 -5.51
C GLU A 46 10.27 26.06 -5.12
N VAL A 47 9.26 26.94 -5.09
CA VAL A 47 7.86 26.59 -4.83
C VAL A 47 7.04 26.90 -6.08
N TYR A 48 6.46 25.87 -6.67
CA TYR A 48 5.59 25.95 -7.84
C TYR A 48 4.13 26.03 -7.40
N ASN A 49 3.41 27.07 -7.80
CA ASN A 49 2.03 27.33 -7.36
C ASN A 49 1.18 27.93 -8.51
N THR A 50 0.02 28.49 -8.16
CA THR A 50 -0.90 29.11 -9.13
C THR A 50 -0.32 30.31 -9.87
N GLU A 51 0.62 31.05 -9.27
CA GLU A 51 1.32 32.13 -9.96
C GLU A 51 2.32 31.56 -10.97
N THR A 52 3.07 30.51 -10.60
CA THR A 52 3.90 29.78 -11.56
C THR A 52 3.08 29.25 -12.73
N ARG A 53 1.84 28.80 -12.49
CA ARG A 53 0.93 28.37 -13.57
C ARG A 53 0.60 29.49 -14.55
N LYS A 54 0.46 30.73 -14.08
CA LYS A 54 0.16 31.90 -14.93
C LYS A 54 1.40 32.31 -15.74
N ASP A 55 2.54 32.41 -15.07
CA ASP A 55 3.77 32.93 -15.67
C ASP A 55 4.49 31.90 -16.55
N SER A 56 4.52 30.63 -16.10
CA SER A 56 5.14 29.50 -16.80
C SER A 56 4.31 28.22 -16.65
N PRO A 57 3.24 28.06 -17.45
CA PRO A 57 2.31 26.92 -17.34
C PRO A 57 3.00 25.56 -17.52
N ASN A 58 4.01 25.48 -18.40
CA ASN A 58 4.76 24.24 -18.64
C ASN A 58 5.63 23.86 -17.43
N THR A 59 6.25 24.83 -16.74
CA THR A 59 7.00 24.57 -15.50
C THR A 59 6.07 24.06 -14.40
N TYR A 60 4.87 24.63 -14.28
CA TYR A 60 3.89 24.15 -13.30
C TYR A 60 3.39 22.73 -13.61
N ILE A 61 3.15 22.41 -14.89
CA ILE A 61 2.79 21.05 -15.31
C ILE A 61 3.94 20.08 -15.03
N PHE A 62 5.18 20.45 -15.33
CA PHE A 62 6.37 19.66 -15.03
C PHE A 62 6.47 19.31 -13.54
N ALA A 63 6.24 20.28 -12.66
CA ALA A 63 6.22 20.03 -11.21
C ALA A 63 5.13 19.02 -10.81
N LYS A 64 3.91 19.16 -11.34
CA LYS A 64 2.84 18.18 -11.09
C LYS A 64 3.15 16.79 -11.62
N MET A 65 3.77 16.69 -12.80
CA MET A 65 4.19 15.40 -13.37
C MET A 65 5.20 14.68 -12.47
N HIS A 66 6.13 15.42 -11.86
CA HIS A 66 7.09 14.82 -10.93
C HIS A 66 6.50 14.48 -9.57
N VAL A 67 5.46 15.20 -9.11
CA VAL A 67 4.63 14.75 -7.98
C VAL A 67 3.95 13.43 -8.30
N ALA A 68 3.27 13.33 -9.45
CA ALA A 68 2.61 12.09 -9.87
C ALA A 68 3.61 10.94 -10.06
N CYS A 69 4.81 11.23 -10.57
CA CYS A 69 5.89 10.25 -10.67
C CYS A 69 6.33 9.75 -9.30
N ALA A 70 6.54 10.63 -8.31
CA ALA A 70 6.93 10.21 -6.97
C ALA A 70 5.81 9.41 -6.26
N ASP A 71 4.56 9.86 -6.40
CA ASP A 71 3.39 9.19 -5.85
C ASP A 71 3.21 7.78 -6.45
N SER A 72 3.40 7.62 -7.76
CA SER A 72 3.27 6.32 -8.42
C SER A 72 4.29 5.29 -7.91
N GLN A 73 5.50 5.72 -7.52
CA GLN A 73 6.48 4.83 -6.89
C GLN A 73 6.02 4.35 -5.52
N MET A 74 5.57 5.29 -4.68
CA MET A 74 5.08 5.00 -3.33
C MET A 74 3.85 4.09 -3.40
N HIS A 75 2.92 4.42 -4.28
CA HIS A 75 1.74 3.62 -4.56
C HIS A 75 2.13 2.20 -4.96
N GLN A 76 2.95 2.04 -6.00
CA GLN A 76 3.24 0.72 -6.53
C GLN A 76 4.01 -0.15 -5.53
N PHE A 77 5.12 0.34 -5.00
CA PHE A 77 6.03 -0.51 -4.23
C PHE A 77 5.65 -0.65 -2.77
N TYR A 78 5.07 0.40 -2.16
CA TYR A 78 4.67 0.36 -0.76
C TYR A 78 3.19 0.05 -0.61
N ALA A 79 2.29 0.93 -1.06
CA ALA A 79 0.85 0.78 -0.78
C ALA A 79 0.24 -0.47 -1.44
N HIS A 80 0.61 -0.76 -2.69
CA HIS A 80 0.09 -1.89 -3.44
C HIS A 80 0.92 -3.15 -3.20
N PHE A 81 2.13 -3.24 -3.77
CA PHE A 81 2.94 -4.46 -3.69
C PHE A 81 3.38 -4.80 -2.26
N GLY A 82 3.73 -3.79 -1.45
CA GLY A 82 4.08 -4.00 -0.05
C GLY A 82 2.88 -4.39 0.80
N CYS A 83 1.97 -3.45 1.01
CA CYS A 83 0.89 -3.57 1.99
C CYS A 83 -0.23 -4.50 1.56
N CYS A 84 -0.54 -4.66 0.26
CA CYS A 84 -1.61 -5.58 -0.17
C CYS A 84 -1.08 -6.99 -0.46
N HIS A 85 0.15 -7.12 -0.98
CA HIS A 85 0.70 -8.42 -1.36
C HIS A 85 1.62 -9.00 -0.29
N LEU A 86 2.80 -8.42 -0.11
CA LEU A 86 3.87 -9.05 0.67
C LEU A 86 3.58 -9.12 2.17
N VAL A 87 2.92 -8.10 2.73
CA VAL A 87 2.52 -8.09 4.15
C VAL A 87 1.47 -9.16 4.46
N PHE A 88 0.55 -9.43 3.52
CA PHE A 88 -0.53 -10.38 3.71
C PHE A 88 -0.17 -11.82 3.29
N GLU A 89 0.89 -12.01 2.52
CA GLU A 89 1.32 -13.35 2.08
C GLU A 89 1.60 -14.31 3.25
N PRO A 90 2.32 -13.91 4.32
CA PRO A 90 2.53 -14.77 5.48
C PRO A 90 1.23 -15.23 6.16
N PHE A 91 0.21 -14.36 6.21
CA PHE A 91 -1.11 -14.74 6.73
C PHE A 91 -1.77 -15.80 5.84
N GLY A 92 -1.64 -15.68 4.52
CA GLY A 92 -2.12 -16.69 3.58
C GLY A 92 -1.40 -18.05 3.73
N VAL A 93 -0.08 -18.03 3.96
CA VAL A 93 0.70 -19.25 4.26
C VAL A 93 0.23 -19.87 5.58
N ALA A 94 0.06 -19.07 6.63
CA ALA A 94 -0.42 -19.54 7.92
C ALA A 94 -1.81 -20.16 7.79
N VAL A 95 -2.76 -19.47 7.16
CA VAL A 95 -4.12 -20.00 6.92
C VAL A 95 -4.08 -21.33 6.18
N ARG A 96 -3.24 -21.45 5.14
CA ARG A 96 -3.11 -22.70 4.38
C ARG A 96 -2.51 -23.83 5.21
N ASN A 97 -1.44 -23.58 5.95
CA ASN A 97 -0.77 -24.61 6.75
C ASN A 97 -1.66 -25.10 7.89
N VAL A 98 -2.36 -24.17 8.54
CA VAL A 98 -3.13 -24.42 9.76
C VAL A 98 -4.53 -24.94 9.44
N PHE A 99 -5.27 -24.22 8.59
CA PHE A 99 -6.69 -24.49 8.37
C PHE A 99 -6.98 -25.31 7.11
N ASN A 100 -6.03 -25.48 6.18
CA ASN A 100 -6.25 -26.36 5.03
C ASN A 100 -5.50 -27.69 5.15
N HIS A 101 -4.27 -27.67 5.69
CA HIS A 101 -3.42 -28.88 5.82
C HIS A 101 -3.19 -29.30 7.28
N GLY A 102 -3.77 -28.60 8.25
CA GLY A 102 -3.69 -28.96 9.66
C GLY A 102 -4.63 -30.11 10.03
N THR A 103 -4.95 -30.20 11.33
CA THR A 103 -5.81 -31.27 11.85
C THR A 103 -7.26 -31.14 11.33
N PRO A 104 -8.06 -32.22 11.33
CA PRO A 104 -9.47 -32.15 10.96
C PRO A 104 -10.26 -31.09 11.74
N GLU A 105 -9.93 -30.87 13.01
CA GLU A 105 -10.55 -29.85 13.86
C GLU A 105 -10.23 -28.44 13.36
N ALA A 106 -8.98 -28.20 12.95
CA ALA A 106 -8.56 -26.92 12.38
C ALA A 106 -9.24 -26.65 11.02
N GLN A 107 -9.41 -27.68 10.19
CA GLN A 107 -10.07 -27.56 8.89
C GLN A 107 -11.53 -27.11 8.96
N GLU A 108 -12.20 -27.41 10.07
CA GLU A 108 -13.57 -26.97 10.33
C GLU A 108 -13.66 -25.67 11.12
N HIS A 109 -12.53 -25.09 11.53
CA HIS A 109 -12.50 -23.90 12.36
C HIS A 109 -12.99 -22.64 11.63
N ILE A 110 -13.84 -21.83 12.29
CA ILE A 110 -14.48 -20.65 11.70
C ILE A 110 -13.47 -19.63 11.12
N VAL A 111 -12.33 -19.44 11.77
CA VAL A 111 -11.29 -18.51 11.29
C VAL A 111 -10.75 -18.96 9.93
N GLY A 112 -10.54 -20.26 9.74
CA GLY A 112 -10.13 -20.83 8.46
C GLY A 112 -11.19 -20.64 7.37
N LYS A 113 -12.47 -20.90 7.70
CA LYS A 113 -13.59 -20.71 6.76
C LYS A 113 -13.77 -19.23 6.38
N LEU A 114 -13.56 -18.30 7.31
CA LEU A 114 -13.63 -16.85 7.05
C LEU A 114 -12.45 -16.38 6.19
N LEU A 115 -11.22 -16.77 6.54
CA LEU A 115 -10.01 -16.25 5.88
C LEU A 115 -9.68 -16.94 4.55
N GLY A 116 -9.99 -18.22 4.41
CA GLY A 116 -9.63 -19.02 3.23
C GLY A 116 -9.97 -18.36 1.89
N PRO A 117 -11.21 -17.86 1.68
CA PRO A 117 -11.59 -17.18 0.44
C PRO A 117 -10.77 -15.91 0.14
N HIS A 118 -10.31 -15.19 1.16
CA HIS A 118 -9.54 -13.94 1.00
C HIS A 118 -8.09 -14.16 0.53
N PHE A 119 -7.58 -15.38 0.65
CA PHE A 119 -6.22 -15.75 0.21
C PHE A 119 -6.20 -16.59 -1.07
N ARG A 120 -7.36 -16.79 -1.70
CA ARG A 120 -7.45 -17.48 -2.99
C ARG A 120 -6.54 -16.79 -4.01
N ASP A 121 -5.71 -17.57 -4.69
CA ASP A 121 -4.75 -17.15 -5.72
C ASP A 121 -3.64 -16.17 -5.26
N HIS A 122 -3.65 -15.71 -4.00
CA HIS A 122 -2.70 -14.71 -3.49
C HIS A 122 -1.24 -15.19 -3.55
N LEU A 123 -0.96 -16.44 -3.16
CA LEU A 123 0.38 -17.03 -3.26
C LEU A 123 0.86 -17.15 -4.71
N ALA A 124 -0.05 -17.47 -5.63
CA ALA A 124 0.28 -17.65 -7.05
C ALA A 124 0.65 -16.32 -7.70
N ILE A 125 -0.12 -15.25 -7.45
CA ILE A 125 0.19 -13.92 -7.99
C ILE A 125 1.48 -13.35 -7.38
N ASN A 126 1.75 -13.59 -6.09
CA ASN A 126 3.00 -13.13 -5.47
C ASN A 126 4.22 -13.90 -5.99
N TRP A 127 4.08 -15.21 -6.20
CA TRP A 127 5.10 -16.00 -6.90
C TRP A 127 5.36 -15.44 -8.29
N LEU A 128 4.32 -15.17 -9.08
CA LEU A 128 4.47 -14.60 -10.42
C LEU A 128 5.17 -13.23 -10.39
N ALA A 129 4.80 -12.36 -9.43
CA ALA A 129 5.43 -11.06 -9.25
C ALA A 129 6.92 -11.16 -8.91
N ARG A 130 7.32 -12.13 -8.07
CA ARG A 130 8.75 -12.39 -7.77
C ARG A 130 9.53 -12.91 -8.97
N ASN A 131 8.86 -13.52 -9.95
CA ASN A 131 9.52 -14.08 -11.14
C ASN A 131 9.43 -13.17 -12.37
N THR A 132 8.63 -12.10 -12.33
CA THR A 132 8.43 -11.20 -13.49
C THR A 132 8.51 -9.72 -13.11
N LEU A 133 7.71 -9.26 -12.13
CA LEU A 133 7.60 -7.85 -11.77
C LEU A 133 8.84 -7.32 -11.06
N VAL A 134 9.30 -8.03 -10.03
CA VAL A 134 10.45 -7.68 -9.18
C VAL A 134 11.51 -8.78 -9.20
N ALA A 135 11.67 -9.44 -10.35
CA ALA A 135 12.63 -10.52 -10.53
C ALA A 135 14.04 -10.13 -10.08
N HIS A 136 14.78 -11.11 -9.57
CA HIS A 136 16.18 -10.95 -9.20
C HIS A 136 17.05 -11.85 -10.07
N GLY A 137 18.23 -11.37 -10.45
CA GLY A 137 19.20 -12.09 -11.28
C GLY A 137 19.21 -11.62 -12.74
N GLU A 138 20.04 -12.26 -13.55
CA GLU A 138 20.32 -11.83 -14.94
C GLU A 138 19.39 -12.47 -15.97
N VAL A 139 18.57 -13.44 -15.57
CA VAL A 139 17.74 -14.25 -16.49
C VAL A 139 16.49 -13.49 -16.95
N VAL A 140 15.91 -12.66 -16.11
CA VAL A 140 14.68 -11.92 -16.38
C VAL A 140 14.89 -10.45 -16.05
N ILE A 141 14.66 -9.58 -17.04
CA ILE A 141 14.60 -8.14 -16.81
C ILE A 141 13.26 -7.84 -16.10
N PRO A 142 13.27 -7.30 -14.88
CA PRO A 142 12.04 -7.05 -14.13
C PRO A 142 11.12 -6.08 -14.88
N CYS A 143 9.82 -6.36 -14.96
CA CYS A 143 8.86 -5.44 -15.61
C CYS A 143 8.85 -4.06 -14.94
N ALA A 144 9.15 -4.01 -13.63
CA ALA A 144 9.25 -2.75 -12.90
C ALA A 144 10.39 -1.84 -13.41
N ASP A 145 11.46 -2.42 -13.97
CA ASP A 145 12.59 -1.66 -14.52
C ASP A 145 12.22 -0.92 -15.80
N ALA A 146 11.18 -1.34 -16.52
CA ALA A 146 10.67 -0.59 -17.66
C ALA A 146 9.73 0.54 -17.21
N GLY A 147 8.78 0.24 -16.31
CA GLY A 147 7.67 1.13 -15.97
C GLY A 147 7.94 2.17 -14.87
N PHE A 148 8.93 1.95 -14.00
CA PHE A 148 9.14 2.79 -12.82
C PHE A 148 10.55 3.39 -12.79
N ALA A 149 10.67 4.66 -12.37
CA ALA A 149 11.96 5.33 -12.22
C ALA A 149 12.91 4.67 -11.19
N LEU A 150 12.37 4.07 -10.11
CA LEU A 150 13.15 3.33 -9.11
C LEU A 150 13.61 1.95 -9.61
N GLY A 151 12.93 1.40 -10.62
CA GLY A 151 13.02 -0.02 -10.98
C GLY A 151 12.65 -0.95 -9.83
N ALA A 152 12.83 -2.25 -10.04
CA ALA A 152 12.61 -3.28 -9.02
C ALA A 152 13.53 -3.07 -7.82
N LYS A 153 14.84 -2.86 -8.06
CA LYS A 153 15.83 -2.70 -6.98
C LYS A 153 15.52 -1.52 -6.07
N GLY A 154 15.30 -0.33 -6.63
CA GLY A 154 14.99 0.86 -5.84
C GLY A 154 13.63 0.74 -5.14
N GLY A 155 12.65 0.14 -5.80
CA GLY A 155 11.33 -0.14 -5.22
C GLY A 155 11.38 -1.06 -4.01
N LEU A 156 12.17 -2.14 -4.06
CA LEU A 156 12.37 -3.06 -2.93
C LEU A 156 13.11 -2.40 -1.76
N VAL A 157 14.09 -1.52 -2.03
CA VAL A 157 14.75 -0.73 -0.98
C VAL A 157 13.74 0.21 -0.30
N LEU A 158 12.94 0.93 -1.09
CA LEU A 158 11.88 1.80 -0.58
C LEU A 158 10.90 1.03 0.31
N LEU A 159 10.42 -0.13 -0.17
CA LEU A 159 9.54 -1.00 0.59
C LEU A 159 10.18 -1.42 1.93
N GLY A 160 11.44 -1.88 1.90
CA GLY A 160 12.16 -2.26 3.12
C GLY A 160 12.29 -1.13 4.13
N MET A 161 12.50 0.11 3.67
CA MET A 161 12.54 1.29 4.55
C MET A 161 11.19 1.57 5.21
N GLN A 162 10.09 1.45 4.47
CA GLN A 162 8.74 1.67 5.01
C GLN A 162 8.32 0.54 5.96
N TYR A 163 8.63 -0.71 5.59
CA TYR A 163 8.26 -1.89 6.38
C TYR A 163 8.89 -1.89 7.78
N LYS A 164 10.08 -1.30 7.96
CA LYS A 164 10.71 -1.15 9.29
C LYS A 164 9.84 -0.42 10.32
N ASN A 165 8.97 0.48 9.87
CA ASN A 165 8.07 1.25 10.74
C ASN A 165 6.63 0.72 10.70
N TRP A 166 6.37 -0.34 9.95
CA TRP A 166 5.04 -0.90 9.81
C TRP A 166 4.65 -1.66 11.09
N LYS A 167 3.40 -1.45 11.54
CA LYS A 167 2.84 -2.08 12.74
C LYS A 167 1.46 -2.63 12.42
N PHE A 168 1.23 -3.90 12.73
CA PHE A 168 -0.07 -4.53 12.52
C PHE A 168 -1.21 -3.82 13.30
N SER A 169 -0.93 -3.37 14.53
CA SER A 169 -1.88 -2.63 15.37
C SER A 169 -2.43 -1.37 14.72
N ASP A 170 -1.67 -0.79 13.79
CA ASP A 170 -2.01 0.48 13.17
C ASP A 170 -2.87 0.27 11.93
N GLN A 171 -3.03 -0.96 11.42
CA GLN A 171 -3.62 -1.24 10.10
C GLN A 171 -5.14 -1.25 10.06
N ALA A 172 -5.82 -1.11 11.20
CA ALA A 172 -7.27 -0.93 11.21
C ALA A 172 -7.64 0.31 10.39
N PHE A 173 -8.61 0.20 9.47
CA PHE A 173 -8.92 1.26 8.53
C PHE A 173 -9.22 2.63 9.19
N PRO A 174 -10.03 2.72 10.27
CA PRO A 174 -10.23 3.97 10.99
C PRO A 174 -8.97 4.51 11.67
N GLN A 175 -8.08 3.62 12.11
CA GLN A 175 -6.82 4.00 12.76
C GLN A 175 -5.83 4.59 11.74
N GLN A 176 -5.72 4.01 10.55
CA GLN A 176 -4.92 4.55 9.44
C GLN A 176 -5.38 5.95 9.01
N LEU A 177 -6.69 6.21 9.06
CA LEU A 177 -7.24 7.54 8.79
C LEU A 177 -6.85 8.55 9.89
N ARG A 178 -7.00 8.18 11.17
CA ARG A 178 -6.61 9.01 12.32
C ARG A 178 -5.13 9.36 12.34
N ILE A 179 -4.24 8.39 12.13
CA ILE A 179 -2.79 8.60 12.11
C ILE A 179 -2.38 9.63 11.05
N ARG A 180 -3.12 9.71 9.95
CA ARG A 180 -2.90 10.67 8.86
C ARG A 180 -3.62 12.00 9.04
N GLY A 181 -4.35 12.19 10.14
CA GLY A 181 -5.11 13.42 10.42
C GLY A 181 -6.45 13.51 9.70
N PHE A 182 -6.99 12.41 9.17
CA PHE A 182 -8.27 12.34 8.47
C PHE A 182 -9.30 11.56 9.29
N ASP A 183 -9.44 11.89 10.58
CA ASP A 183 -10.34 11.17 11.49
C ASP A 183 -11.76 11.07 10.88
N PRO A 184 -12.28 9.85 10.64
CA PRO A 184 -13.59 9.66 10.01
C PRO A 184 -14.77 10.17 10.84
N TYR A 185 -14.56 10.48 12.13
CA TYR A 185 -15.59 11.05 12.99
C TYR A 185 -15.46 12.56 13.15
N SER A 186 -14.45 13.17 12.54
CA SER A 186 -14.28 14.62 12.58
C SER A 186 -15.23 15.32 11.61
N SER A 187 -15.69 16.50 11.98
CA SER A 187 -16.47 17.38 11.09
C SER A 187 -15.52 18.21 10.21
N ASP A 188 -14.77 17.54 9.33
CA ASP A 188 -14.06 18.24 8.26
C ASP A 188 -14.98 18.51 7.06
N LYS A 189 -14.65 19.53 6.26
CA LYS A 189 -15.39 19.85 5.04
C LYS A 189 -14.88 19.07 3.83
N LEU A 190 -13.95 18.13 4.04
CA LEU A 190 -13.27 17.45 2.95
C LEU A 190 -14.16 16.36 2.37
N ARG A 191 -14.42 16.42 1.05
CA ARG A 191 -15.08 15.35 0.30
C ARG A 191 -14.06 14.24 0.04
N TYR A 192 -14.11 13.18 0.85
CA TYR A 192 -13.13 12.10 0.80
C TYR A 192 -13.79 10.72 0.65
N TYR A 193 -14.20 10.38 -0.57
CA TYR A 193 -14.96 9.15 -0.83
C TYR A 193 -14.24 7.86 -0.41
N TYR A 194 -12.91 7.78 -0.57
CA TYR A 194 -12.15 6.62 -0.07
C TYR A 194 -12.35 6.40 1.44
N ARG A 195 -12.38 7.48 2.23
CA ARG A 195 -12.66 7.42 3.66
C ARG A 195 -14.11 6.98 3.88
N ASP A 196 -15.05 7.65 3.24
CA ASP A 196 -16.48 7.49 3.52
C ASP A 196 -16.96 6.07 3.12
N ASP A 197 -16.66 5.64 1.90
CA ASP A 197 -16.99 4.30 1.39
C ASP A 197 -16.20 3.21 2.14
N GLY A 198 -14.91 3.46 2.40
CA GLY A 198 -14.06 2.54 3.13
C GLY A 198 -14.53 2.30 4.57
N MET A 199 -15.10 3.31 5.22
CA MET A 199 -15.72 3.16 6.55
C MET A 199 -16.96 2.27 6.49
N MET A 200 -17.80 2.43 5.45
CA MET A 200 -18.97 1.56 5.25
C MET A 200 -18.55 0.10 5.08
N ILE A 201 -17.54 -0.17 4.24
CA ILE A 201 -16.99 -1.52 4.03
C ILE A 201 -16.39 -2.06 5.33
N TRP A 202 -15.60 -1.25 6.03
CA TRP A 202 -14.97 -1.63 7.30
C TRP A 202 -16.02 -2.07 8.33
N TYR A 203 -17.09 -1.30 8.52
CA TYR A 203 -18.14 -1.67 9.46
C TYR A 203 -18.92 -2.89 9.04
N GLY A 204 -19.21 -3.03 7.73
CA GLY A 204 -19.88 -4.22 7.20
C GLY A 204 -19.07 -5.48 7.49
N LEU A 205 -17.78 -5.48 7.14
CA LEU A 205 -16.88 -6.61 7.38
C LEU A 205 -16.67 -6.88 8.87
N LYS A 206 -16.45 -5.84 9.68
CA LYS A 206 -16.29 -5.97 11.14
C LYS A 206 -17.51 -6.64 11.75
N SER A 207 -18.71 -6.15 11.44
CA SER A 207 -19.96 -6.67 12.00
C SER A 207 -20.20 -8.13 11.60
N TYR A 208 -19.92 -8.46 10.32
CA TYR A 208 -20.01 -9.82 9.82
C TYR A 208 -19.04 -10.78 10.55
N VAL A 209 -17.76 -10.39 10.66
CA VAL A 209 -16.74 -11.21 11.33
C VAL A 209 -17.06 -11.36 12.83
N GLU A 210 -17.42 -10.27 13.51
CA GLU A 210 -17.80 -10.30 14.93
C GLU A 210 -18.99 -11.25 15.19
N LEU A 211 -20.01 -11.22 14.33
CA LEU A 211 -21.16 -12.11 14.46
C LEU A 211 -20.76 -13.58 14.24
N ALA A 212 -19.99 -13.87 13.18
CA ALA A 212 -19.56 -15.23 12.85
C ALA A 212 -18.69 -15.84 13.97
N VAL A 213 -17.71 -15.08 14.45
CA VAL A 213 -16.85 -15.43 15.60
C VAL A 213 -17.71 -15.64 16.84
N LYS A 214 -18.57 -14.69 17.20
CA LYS A 214 -19.44 -14.81 18.38
C LYS A 214 -20.33 -16.05 18.31
N MET A 215 -20.95 -16.35 17.17
CA MET A 215 -21.80 -17.53 17.02
C MET A 215 -21.04 -18.85 17.17
N TRP A 216 -19.82 -18.94 16.64
CA TRP A 216 -18.97 -20.12 16.76
C TRP A 216 -18.54 -20.36 18.22
N TYR A 217 -18.12 -19.29 18.89
CA TYR A 217 -17.56 -19.36 20.24
C TYR A 217 -18.62 -19.34 21.35
N TYR A 218 -19.85 -18.93 21.07
CA TYR A 218 -20.95 -18.91 22.04
C TYR A 218 -21.23 -20.28 22.69
N LYS A 219 -20.86 -21.39 22.03
CA LYS A 219 -21.11 -22.76 22.50
C LYS A 219 -19.87 -23.46 23.09
N ARG A 220 -18.71 -22.81 23.16
CA ARG A 220 -17.45 -23.39 23.63
C ARG A 220 -16.93 -22.61 24.84
N ASP A 221 -16.17 -23.27 25.71
CA ASP A 221 -15.58 -22.57 26.86
C ASP A 221 -14.43 -21.62 26.42
N GLU A 222 -14.24 -20.53 27.17
CA GLU A 222 -13.27 -19.46 26.86
C GLU A 222 -11.78 -19.89 27.02
N ALA A 223 -11.50 -20.99 27.73
CA ALA A 223 -10.17 -21.56 27.94
C ALA A 223 -9.75 -22.48 26.78
N GLU A 224 -10.64 -23.35 26.29
CA GLU A 224 -10.51 -24.09 25.03
C GLU A 224 -10.34 -23.13 23.83
N LEU A 225 -10.94 -21.94 23.93
CA LEU A 225 -10.89 -20.84 22.94
C LEU A 225 -9.47 -20.34 22.64
N ASN A 226 -8.67 -20.16 23.70
CA ASN A 226 -7.31 -19.62 23.59
C ASN A 226 -6.30 -20.71 23.25
N GLU A 227 -6.43 -21.92 23.82
CA GLU A 227 -5.55 -23.04 23.48
C GLU A 227 -5.71 -23.48 22.02
N SER A 228 -6.95 -23.55 21.50
CA SER A 228 -7.16 -24.02 20.13
C SER A 228 -6.62 -23.06 19.07
N ILE A 229 -6.57 -21.74 19.31
CA ILE A 229 -5.96 -20.79 18.36
C ILE A 229 -4.46 -20.63 18.63
N ALA A 230 -4.04 -20.56 19.90
CA ALA A 230 -2.63 -20.38 20.24
C ALA A 230 -1.76 -21.59 19.89
N ASN A 231 -2.32 -22.82 19.92
CA ASN A 231 -1.61 -24.03 19.48
C ASN A 231 -1.61 -24.22 17.96
N LEU A 232 -2.37 -23.40 17.23
CA LEU A 232 -2.47 -23.44 15.77
C LEU A 232 -1.55 -22.42 15.09
N LEU A 233 -0.97 -21.45 15.82
CA LEU A 233 -0.02 -20.45 15.32
C LEU A 233 1.42 -20.78 15.75
#